data_AF-A0A382SRH4-F1
#
_entry.id   AF-A0A382SRH4-F1
#
_cell.length_a   1.000
_cell.length_b   1.000
_cell.length_c   1.000
_cell.angle_alpha   90.00
_cell.angle_beta   90.00
_cell.angle_gamma   90.00
#
_symmetry.space_group_name_H-M   'P 1'
#
loop_
_entity.id
_entity.type
_entity.pdbx_description
1 polymer ?
#
loop_
_entity_poly.entity_id
_entity_poly.type
_entity_poly.pdbx_seq_one_letter_code
_entity_poly.pdbx_strand_id
1 'polypeptide(L)'
;MKRNQIILLILFGMLINGTTLLSQITYSGKGEVVAVRFLELKDDVDVAEFEKFAVEEFNSTFDGAVPGLKQYISKSDRGIAVDSYAMLMIFDSQIVRNTMIPDKKSSEWLDAIMEEKNLWALWNKLGTYVTDESLSNYNDFVELR
;
A
#
# COMPACT_ATOMS: atom_id res chain seq x y z
N MET A 1 49.27 25.43 -11.76
CA MET A 1 49.08 24.57 -10.57
C MET A 1 49.97 23.35 -10.71
N LYS A 2 50.77 22.98 -9.69
CA LYS A 2 51.71 21.85 -9.83
C LYS A 2 50.94 20.53 -9.92
N ARG A 3 51.42 19.55 -10.70
CA ARG A 3 50.78 18.22 -10.90
C ARG A 3 50.34 17.56 -9.59
N ASN A 4 51.12 17.74 -8.52
CA ASN A 4 50.83 17.18 -7.20
C ASN A 4 49.64 17.86 -6.49
N GLN A 5 49.33 19.12 -6.80
CA GLN A 5 48.16 19.83 -6.27
C GLN A 5 46.86 19.39 -6.95
N ILE A 6 46.91 19.00 -8.23
CA ILE A 6 45.75 18.47 -8.96
C ILE A 6 45.36 17.08 -8.44
N ILE A 7 46.36 16.22 -8.17
CA ILE A 7 46.13 14.87 -7.62
C ILE A 7 45.49 14.95 -6.23
N LEU A 8 45.94 15.88 -5.37
CA LEU A 8 45.37 16.06 -4.03
C LEU A 8 43.91 16.51 -4.08
N LEU A 9 43.56 17.41 -5.00
CA LEU A 9 42.19 17.90 -5.21
C LEU A 9 41.23 16.81 -5.71
N ILE A 10 41.71 15.93 -6.59
CA ILE A 10 40.92 14.79 -7.09
C ILE A 10 40.66 13.77 -5.97
N LEU A 11 41.67 13.45 -5.15
CA LEU A 11 41.53 12.57 -3.99
C LEU A 11 40.58 13.15 -2.93
N PHE A 12 40.65 14.46 -2.67
CA PHE A 12 39.73 15.13 -1.74
C PHE A 12 38.30 15.16 -2.26
N GLY A 13 38.09 15.34 -3.57
CA GLY A 13 36.78 15.27 -4.22
C GLY A 13 36.15 13.86 -4.20
N MET A 14 36.95 12.79 -4.22
CA MET A 14 36.46 11.42 -4.05
C MET A 14 36.06 11.11 -2.61
N LEU A 15 36.74 11.70 -1.62
CA LEU A 15 36.41 11.53 -0.20
C LEU A 15 35.07 12.18 0.19
N ILE A 16 34.67 13.27 -0.47
CA ILE A 16 33.41 13.99 -0.17
C ILE A 16 32.19 13.34 -0.84
N ASN A 17 32.38 12.61 -1.95
CA ASN A 17 31.29 11.90 -2.65
C ASN A 17 31.02 10.49 -2.12
N GLY A 18 31.88 9.96 -1.23
CA GLY A 18 31.72 8.60 -0.70
C GLY A 18 30.71 8.46 0.44
N THR A 19 30.24 9.56 1.03
CA THR A 19 29.51 9.53 2.31
C THR A 19 28.00 9.74 2.21
N THR A 20 27.42 9.89 1.01
CA THR A 20 25.96 9.94 0.82
C THR A 20 25.31 8.57 0.60
N LEU A 21 26.06 7.46 0.74
CA LEU A 21 25.50 6.13 1.03
C LEU A 21 25.11 6.00 2.51
N LEU A 22 24.58 7.08 3.08
CA LEU A 22 24.03 7.13 4.42
C LEU A 22 22.68 6.38 4.39
N SER A 23 22.73 5.11 4.78
CA SER A 23 21.62 4.39 5.40
C SER A 23 20.30 4.46 4.61
N GLN A 24 20.21 3.77 3.47
CA GLN A 24 18.93 3.16 3.15
C GLN A 24 18.67 2.16 4.28
N ILE A 25 17.67 2.42 5.11
CA ILE A 25 17.16 1.44 6.07
C ILE A 25 16.96 0.16 5.26
N THR A 26 17.79 -0.84 5.53
CA THR A 26 17.61 -2.14 4.90
C THR A 26 16.39 -2.70 5.59
N TYR A 27 15.24 -2.61 4.92
CA TYR A 27 14.01 -3.14 5.44
C TYR A 27 14.26 -4.60 5.84
N SER A 28 14.07 -4.92 7.12
CA SER A 28 14.29 -6.27 7.64
C SER A 28 13.37 -7.33 7.02
N GLY A 29 12.41 -6.90 6.19
CA GLY A 29 11.31 -7.70 5.65
C GLY A 29 10.22 -7.98 6.69
N LYS A 30 10.48 -7.69 7.97
CA LYS A 30 9.58 -8.07 9.05
C LYS A 30 8.56 -6.99 9.37
N GLY A 31 8.85 -5.71 9.13
CA GLY A 31 7.94 -4.59 9.46
C GLY A 31 6.56 -4.77 8.85
N GLU A 32 5.51 -4.43 9.61
CA GLU A 32 4.12 -4.39 9.13
C GLU A 32 4.04 -3.49 7.88
N VAL A 33 3.15 -3.81 6.95
CA VAL A 33 2.89 -2.98 5.77
C VAL A 33 1.47 -2.48 5.80
N VAL A 34 1.29 -1.16 5.81
CA VAL A 34 0.00 -0.50 5.59
C VAL A 34 -0.05 0.00 4.17
N ALA A 35 -0.75 -0.72 3.29
CA ALA A 35 -1.06 -0.27 1.94
C ALA A 35 -2.33 0.57 1.95
N VAL A 36 -2.24 1.77 1.38
CA VAL A 36 -3.32 2.76 1.35
C VAL A 36 -3.75 3.02 -0.08
N ARG A 37 -5.04 2.87 -0.34
CA ARG A 37 -5.70 3.35 -1.57
C ARG A 37 -6.70 4.43 -1.19
N PHE A 38 -6.51 5.64 -1.71
CA PHE A 38 -7.53 6.69 -1.57
C PHE A 38 -8.66 6.38 -2.53
N LEU A 39 -9.89 6.42 -2.02
CA LEU A 39 -11.08 6.07 -2.78
C LEU A 39 -11.84 7.35 -3.12
N GLU A 40 -11.84 7.68 -4.40
CA GLU A 40 -12.66 8.72 -4.98
C GLU A 40 -13.93 8.10 -5.57
N LEU A 41 -15.09 8.52 -5.07
CA LEU A 41 -16.38 8.06 -5.59
C LEU A 41 -16.66 8.69 -6.95
N LYS A 42 -17.33 7.95 -7.83
CA LYS A 42 -17.87 8.51 -9.09
C LYS A 42 -19.02 9.47 -8.79
N ASP A 43 -19.25 10.42 -9.70
CA ASP A 43 -20.23 11.51 -9.54
C ASP A 43 -21.67 11.02 -9.32
N ASP A 44 -22.03 9.84 -9.80
CA ASP A 44 -23.38 9.27 -9.78
C ASP A 44 -23.63 8.30 -8.61
N VAL A 45 -22.66 8.13 -7.71
CA VAL A 45 -22.77 7.20 -6.58
C VAL A 45 -23.64 7.76 -5.46
N ASP A 46 -24.61 6.96 -5.02
CA ASP A 46 -25.29 7.18 -3.74
C ASP A 46 -24.33 6.84 -2.58
N VAL A 47 -23.94 7.88 -1.83
CA VAL A 47 -23.02 7.77 -0.70
C VAL A 47 -23.57 6.85 0.38
N ALA A 48 -24.87 6.87 0.67
CA ALA A 48 -25.46 6.03 1.70
C ALA A 48 -25.44 4.55 1.28
N GLU A 49 -25.65 4.27 -0.01
CA GLU A 49 -25.51 2.93 -0.55
C GLU A 49 -24.06 2.44 -0.47
N PHE A 50 -23.09 3.29 -0.84
CA PHE A 50 -21.67 2.97 -0.75
C PHE A 50 -21.22 2.69 0.69
N GLU A 51 -21.59 3.54 1.65
CA GLU A 51 -21.24 3.35 3.06
C GLU A 51 -21.87 2.06 3.61
N LYS A 52 -23.11 1.75 3.22
CA LYS A 52 -23.76 0.50 3.58
C LYS A 52 -23.03 -0.71 3.00
N PHE A 53 -22.68 -0.68 1.72
CA PHE A 53 -21.86 -1.71 1.08
C PHE A 53 -20.52 -1.90 1.81
N ALA A 54 -19.84 -0.80 2.14
CA ALA A 54 -18.55 -0.85 2.83
C ALA A 54 -18.66 -1.55 4.18
N VAL A 55 -19.67 -1.22 4.99
CA VAL A 55 -19.83 -1.77 6.35
C VAL A 55 -20.42 -3.18 6.34
N GLU A 56 -21.53 -3.38 5.63
CA GLU A 56 -22.33 -4.61 5.73
C GLU A 56 -21.81 -5.74 4.85
N GLU A 57 -21.14 -5.41 3.73
CA GLU A 57 -20.68 -6.41 2.75
C GLU A 57 -19.16 -6.49 2.71
N PHE A 58 -18.46 -5.37 2.43
CA PHE A 58 -17.03 -5.40 2.18
C PHE A 58 -16.24 -5.68 3.46
N ASN A 59 -16.32 -4.79 4.45
CA ASN A 59 -15.52 -4.89 5.68
C ASN A 59 -15.87 -6.14 6.49
N SER A 60 -17.16 -6.46 6.59
CA SER A 60 -17.64 -7.64 7.31
C SER A 60 -17.11 -8.94 6.71
N THR A 61 -17.07 -9.05 5.37
CA THR A 61 -16.62 -10.26 4.70
C THR A 61 -15.10 -10.37 4.68
N PHE A 62 -14.37 -9.25 4.62
CA PHE A 62 -12.90 -9.25 4.66
C PHE A 62 -12.32 -9.48 6.06
N ASP A 63 -13.09 -9.26 7.13
CA ASP A 63 -12.60 -9.41 8.50
C ASP A 63 -12.19 -10.86 8.80
N GLY A 64 -10.88 -11.07 8.97
CA GLY A 64 -10.29 -12.40 9.20
C GLY A 64 -10.33 -13.36 8.00
N ALA A 65 -10.72 -12.90 6.81
CA ALA A 65 -10.87 -13.77 5.65
C ALA A 65 -9.55 -14.26 5.05
N VAL A 66 -8.52 -13.41 5.04
CA VAL A 66 -7.22 -13.73 4.44
C VAL A 66 -6.17 -13.77 5.57
N PRO A 67 -5.58 -14.94 5.89
CA PRO A 67 -4.59 -15.04 6.95
C PRO A 67 -3.39 -14.12 6.69
N GLY A 68 -3.06 -13.25 7.64
CA GLY A 68 -1.95 -12.29 7.54
C GLY A 68 -2.25 -11.01 6.75
N LEU A 69 -3.52 -10.80 6.36
CA LEU A 69 -4.01 -9.57 5.74
C LEU A 69 -5.30 -9.12 6.45
N LYS A 70 -5.28 -7.90 6.99
CA LYS A 70 -6.49 -7.18 7.37
C LYS A 70 -6.83 -6.16 6.30
N GLN A 71 -8.05 -6.20 5.75
CA GLN A 71 -8.47 -5.28 4.69
C GLN A 71 -9.84 -4.67 5.01
N TYR A 72 -9.97 -3.36 4.86
CA TYR A 72 -11.23 -2.65 5.09
C TYR A 72 -11.24 -1.27 4.43
N ILE A 73 -12.43 -0.78 4.14
CA ILE A 73 -12.75 0.59 3.74
C ILE A 73 -12.98 1.42 5.00
N SER A 74 -12.39 2.61 5.03
CA SER A 74 -12.45 3.56 6.13
C SER A 74 -12.95 4.91 5.64
N LYS A 75 -13.59 5.66 6.53
CA LYS A 75 -14.00 7.05 6.32
C LYS A 75 -13.21 7.95 7.27
N SER A 76 -12.71 9.05 6.74
CA SER A 76 -11.98 10.05 7.51
C SER A 76 -12.93 10.88 8.38
N ASP A 77 -12.75 10.81 9.70
CA ASP A 77 -13.58 11.51 10.69
C ASP A 77 -13.00 12.89 11.07
N ARG A 78 -11.68 13.06 11.01
CA ARG A 78 -10.98 14.29 11.47
C ARG A 78 -9.80 14.65 10.58
N GLY A 79 -9.50 15.94 10.47
CA GLY A 79 -8.33 16.46 9.75
C GLY A 79 -8.70 17.32 8.55
N ILE A 80 -7.84 17.35 7.54
CA ILE A 80 -8.02 18.19 6.33
C ILE A 80 -8.87 17.53 5.25
N ALA A 81 -9.11 16.22 5.36
CA ALA A 81 -9.84 15.42 4.37
C ALA A 81 -11.00 14.68 5.05
N VAL A 82 -11.79 15.37 5.87
CA VAL A 82 -13.00 14.80 6.50
C VAL A 82 -13.95 14.31 5.40
N ASP A 83 -14.66 13.21 5.67
CA ASP A 83 -15.59 12.52 4.77
C ASP A 83 -14.95 11.84 3.53
N SER A 84 -13.63 11.95 3.36
CA SER A 84 -12.91 11.16 2.35
C SER A 84 -12.82 9.68 2.76
N TYR A 85 -12.64 8.82 1.76
CA TYR A 85 -12.55 7.37 1.96
C TYR A 85 -11.18 6.82 1.59
N ALA A 86 -10.77 5.78 2.30
CA ALA A 86 -9.57 5.03 1.97
C ALA A 86 -9.77 3.55 2.24
N MET A 87 -9.26 2.70 1.35
CA MET A 87 -9.09 1.28 1.63
C MET A 87 -7.70 1.06 2.22
N LEU A 88 -7.68 0.41 3.37
CA LEU A 88 -6.47 0.00 4.07
C LEU A 88 -6.30 -1.51 3.92
N MET A 89 -5.10 -1.92 3.55
CA MET A 89 -4.66 -3.31 3.54
C MET A 89 -3.44 -3.40 4.44
N ILE A 90 -3.57 -4.08 5.57
CA ILE A 90 -2.54 -4.21 6.60
C ILE A 90 -2.02 -5.64 6.56
N PHE A 91 -0.75 -5.79 6.19
CA PHE A 91 -0.06 -7.08 6.12
C PHE A 91 0.86 -7.23 7.32
N ASP A 92 0.87 -8.41 7.94
CA ASP A 92 1.68 -8.71 9.13
C ASP A 92 3.18 -8.41 8.94
N SER A 93 3.66 -8.51 7.70
CA SER A 93 5.02 -8.11 7.33
C SER A 93 5.18 -7.87 5.83
N GLN A 94 6.28 -7.22 5.43
CA GLN A 94 6.65 -7.13 4.01
C GLN A 94 6.86 -8.50 3.37
N ILE A 95 7.40 -9.47 4.11
CA ILE A 95 7.54 -10.85 3.63
C ILE A 95 6.16 -11.41 3.29
N VAL A 96 5.19 -11.28 4.20
CA VAL A 96 3.81 -11.73 3.97
C VAL A 96 3.20 -11.04 2.75
N ARG A 97 3.32 -9.70 2.66
CA ARG A 97 2.85 -8.95 1.48
C ARG A 97 3.47 -9.46 0.19
N ASN A 98 4.80 -9.65 0.16
CA ASN A 98 5.52 -10.08 -1.04
C ASN A 98 5.20 -11.54 -1.41
N THR A 99 4.90 -12.41 -0.44
CA THR A 99 4.41 -13.77 -0.69
C THR A 99 3.01 -13.75 -1.28
N MET A 100 2.13 -12.90 -0.75
CA MET A 100 0.75 -12.75 -1.25
C MET A 100 0.69 -12.10 -2.62
N ILE A 101 1.50 -11.07 -2.85
CA ILE A 101 1.50 -10.21 -4.04
C ILE A 101 2.92 -10.09 -4.62
N PRO A 102 3.50 -11.19 -5.14
CA PRO A 102 4.81 -11.15 -5.77
C PRO A 102 4.77 -10.32 -7.07
N ASP A 103 5.77 -9.46 -7.28
CA ASP A 103 5.92 -8.65 -8.50
C ASP A 103 4.64 -7.89 -8.91
N LYS A 104 3.88 -7.41 -7.91
CA LYS A 104 2.61 -6.68 -8.08
C LYS A 104 1.48 -7.51 -8.70
N LYS A 105 1.56 -8.84 -8.65
CA LYS A 105 0.50 -9.76 -9.05
C LYS A 105 0.10 -10.61 -7.85
N SER A 106 -1.16 -10.99 -7.76
CA SER A 106 -1.57 -11.96 -6.76
C SER A 106 -0.87 -13.31 -6.98
N SER A 107 -0.54 -13.95 -5.87
CA SER A 107 -0.07 -15.34 -5.86
C SER A 107 -1.24 -16.29 -6.02
N GLU A 108 -0.98 -17.51 -6.52
CA GLU A 108 -2.00 -18.57 -6.63
C GLU A 108 -2.68 -18.87 -5.28
N TRP A 109 -1.92 -18.80 -4.18
CA TRP A 109 -2.45 -19.00 -2.84
C TRP A 109 -3.45 -17.92 -2.44
N LEU A 110 -3.12 -16.65 -2.71
CA LEU A 110 -4.05 -15.54 -2.46
C LEU A 110 -5.28 -15.67 -3.38
N ASP A 111 -5.07 -15.96 -4.67
CA ASP A 111 -6.15 -16.11 -5.64
C ASP A 111 -7.15 -17.19 -5.22
N ALA A 112 -6.66 -18.35 -4.75
CA ALA A 112 -7.50 -19.44 -4.28
C ALA A 112 -8.39 -19.01 -3.09
N ILE A 113 -7.84 -18.28 -2.12
CA ILE A 113 -8.61 -17.77 -0.98
C ILE A 113 -9.64 -16.74 -1.45
N MET A 114 -9.23 -15.82 -2.32
CA MET A 114 -10.08 -14.77 -2.85
C MET A 114 -11.25 -15.35 -3.67
N GLU A 115 -11.03 -16.43 -4.42
CA GLU A 115 -12.06 -17.15 -5.16
C GLU A 115 -12.99 -17.94 -4.23
N GLU A 116 -12.44 -18.75 -3.33
CA GLU A 116 -13.20 -19.56 -2.36
C GLU A 116 -14.15 -18.70 -1.51
N LYS A 117 -13.66 -17.54 -1.08
CA LYS A 117 -14.42 -16.60 -0.24
C LYS A 117 -15.18 -15.55 -1.04
N ASN A 118 -15.17 -15.63 -2.37
CA ASN A 118 -15.85 -14.72 -3.28
C ASN A 118 -15.47 -13.23 -3.08
N LEU A 119 -14.23 -12.97 -2.66
CA LEU A 119 -13.71 -11.64 -2.38
C LEU A 119 -13.46 -10.83 -3.66
N TRP A 120 -13.21 -11.50 -4.79
CA TRP A 120 -13.11 -10.83 -6.09
C TRP A 120 -14.41 -10.14 -6.49
N ALA A 121 -15.57 -10.71 -6.16
CA ALA A 121 -16.85 -10.06 -6.42
C ALA A 121 -16.99 -8.74 -5.66
N LEU A 122 -16.51 -8.70 -4.41
CA LEU A 122 -16.51 -7.48 -3.59
C LEU A 122 -15.55 -6.42 -4.13
N TRP A 123 -14.36 -6.81 -4.61
CA TRP A 123 -13.44 -5.89 -5.30
C TRP A 123 -14.04 -5.33 -6.59
N ASN A 124 -14.68 -6.18 -7.40
CA ASN A 124 -15.33 -5.75 -8.63
C ASN A 124 -16.50 -4.80 -8.33
N LYS A 125 -17.30 -5.09 -7.29
CA LYS A 125 -18.36 -4.20 -6.81
C LYS A 125 -17.80 -2.88 -6.26
N LEU A 126 -16.68 -2.89 -5.54
CA LEU A 126 -16.00 -1.65 -5.14
C LEU A 126 -15.65 -0.79 -6.37
N GLY A 127 -15.13 -1.41 -7.43
CA GLY A 127 -14.82 -0.73 -8.71
C GLY A 127 -16.03 -0.11 -9.41
N THR A 128 -17.27 -0.49 -9.07
CA THR A 128 -18.45 0.22 -9.59
C THR A 128 -18.65 1.56 -8.90
N TYR A 129 -18.27 1.70 -7.63
CA TYR A 129 -18.41 2.94 -6.86
C TYR A 129 -17.25 3.92 -7.03
N VAL A 130 -16.02 3.45 -7.27
CA VAL A 130 -14.83 4.32 -7.25
C VAL A 130 -14.20 4.52 -8.62
N THR A 131 -13.46 5.61 -8.81
CA THR A 131 -12.69 5.86 -10.04
C THR A 131 -11.64 4.76 -10.28
N ASP A 132 -11.28 4.48 -11.54
CA ASP A 132 -10.27 3.47 -11.87
C ASP A 132 -8.89 3.80 -11.28
N GLU A 133 -8.60 5.10 -11.13
CA GLU A 133 -7.38 5.61 -10.51
C GLU A 133 -7.31 5.25 -9.02
N SER A 134 -8.45 5.24 -8.32
CA SER A 134 -8.53 4.89 -6.89
C SER A 134 -7.97 3.49 -6.59
N LEU A 135 -8.22 2.53 -7.47
CA LEU A 135 -7.77 1.15 -7.27
C LEU A 135 -6.35 0.92 -7.77
N SER A 136 -5.80 1.78 -8.61
CA SER A 136 -4.46 1.63 -9.19
C SER A 136 -3.39 2.54 -8.56
N ASN A 137 -3.80 3.62 -7.90
CA ASN A 137 -2.93 4.55 -7.18
C ASN A 137 -2.84 4.15 -5.70
N TYR A 138 -1.68 3.65 -5.29
CA TYR A 138 -1.47 3.16 -3.93
C TYR A 138 -0.06 3.43 -3.42
N ASN A 139 0.04 3.52 -2.11
CA ASN A 139 1.32 3.57 -1.40
C ASN A 139 1.36 2.49 -0.33
N ASP A 140 2.50 1.81 -0.24
CA ASP A 140 2.78 0.85 0.83
C ASP A 140 3.70 1.51 1.85
N PHE A 141 3.20 1.71 3.05
CA PHE A 141 3.96 2.23 4.17
C PHE A 141 4.47 1.07 5.01
N VAL A 142 5.79 1.00 5.16
CA VAL A 142 6.45 -0.05 5.90
C VAL A 142 6.84 0.45 7.28
N GLU A 143 6.47 -0.28 8.33
CA GLU A 143 6.93 -0.05 9.69
C GLU A 143 8.48 -0.09 9.75
N LEU A 144 9.07 1.00 10.25
CA LEU A 144 10.51 1.07 10.50
C LEU A 144 10.82 0.42 11.85
N ARG A 145 11.62 -0.65 11.83
CA ARG A 145 12.07 -1.37 13.03
C ARG A 145 13.43 -2.02 12.84
#